data_AF-A0A6L5WHN5-F1
#
_entry.id   AF-A0A6L5WHN5-F1
#
_cell.length_a   1.000
_cell.length_b   1.000
_cell.length_c   1.000
_cell.angle_alpha   90.00
_cell.angle_beta   90.00
_cell.angle_gamma   90.00
#
_symmetry.space_group_name_H-M   'P 1'
#
loop_
_entity.id
_entity.type
_entity.pdbx_description
1 polymer ?
#
loop_
_entity_poly.entity_id
_entity_poly.type
_entity_poly.pdbx_seq_one_letter_code
_entity_poly.pdbx_strand_id
1 'polypeptide(L)'
;YSSLGFEMLSYELLSKKLNLNLNEIYSFWTNELEIDVFAKFNDKFIVGEVKYKDRKICKNILNLINTKCQKLGISPDIIALFSKSGFSKELLNLKSENLLLFDLNDFKSLID
;
A
#
# COMPACT_ATOMS: atom_id res chain seq x y z
N TYR A 1 3.39 15.58 10.68
CA TYR A 1 4.48 14.73 11.23
C TYR A 1 4.09 13.25 11.26
N SER A 2 2.91 12.89 11.79
CA SER A 2 2.50 11.46 11.93
C SER A 2 2.33 10.67 10.62
N SER A 3 2.10 11.32 9.47
CA SER A 3 1.90 10.61 8.19
C SER A 3 3.18 9.94 7.69
N LEU A 4 4.33 10.62 7.79
CA LEU A 4 5.61 10.08 7.32
C LEU A 4 6.06 8.88 8.17
N GLY A 5 5.91 8.97 9.50
CA GLY A 5 6.22 7.84 10.37
C GLY A 5 5.33 6.61 10.09
N PHE A 6 4.04 6.84 9.79
CA PHE A 6 3.13 5.75 9.42
C PHE A 6 3.50 5.13 8.06
N GLU A 7 3.97 5.93 7.10
CA GLU A 7 4.48 5.46 5.81
C GLU A 7 5.74 4.62 5.96
N MET A 8 6.73 5.07 6.74
CA MET A 8 7.95 4.31 7.03
C MET A 8 7.64 2.94 7.67
N LEU A 9 6.75 2.92 8.67
CA LEU A 9 6.31 1.65 9.27
C LEU A 9 5.54 0.77 8.27
N SER A 10 4.81 1.37 7.32
CA SER A 10 4.12 0.62 6.27
C SER A 10 5.11 -0.09 5.35
N TYR A 11 6.26 0.53 5.06
CA TYR A 11 7.34 -0.10 4.32
C TYR A 11 7.95 -1.26 5.08
N GLU A 12 8.24 -1.08 6.37
CA GLU A 12 8.76 -2.16 7.24
C GLU A 12 7.79 -3.34 7.31
N LEU A 13 6.50 -3.07 7.49
CA LEU A 13 5.46 -4.10 7.51
C LEU A 13 5.40 -4.86 6.18
N LEU A 14 5.45 -4.16 5.05
CA LEU A 14 5.46 -4.78 3.72
C LEU A 14 6.71 -5.63 3.50
N SER A 15 7.88 -5.10 3.88
CA SER A 15 9.17 -5.79 3.83
C SER A 15 9.12 -7.09 4.63
N LYS A 16 8.64 -7.05 5.89
CA LYS A 16 8.49 -8.24 6.74
C LYS A 16 7.47 -9.23 6.17
N LYS A 17 6.34 -8.75 5.64
CA LYS A 17 5.27 -9.60 5.12
C LYS A 17 5.65 -10.37 3.86
N LEU A 18 6.41 -9.73 2.97
CA LEU A 18 6.77 -10.27 1.65
C LEU A 18 8.25 -10.69 1.55
N ASN A 19 8.99 -10.60 2.65
CA ASN A 19 10.42 -10.90 2.73
C ASN A 19 11.23 -10.11 1.68
N LEU A 20 10.94 -8.81 1.57
CA LEU A 20 11.62 -7.87 0.66
C LEU A 20 12.70 -7.11 1.42
N ASN A 21 13.73 -6.64 0.73
CA ASN A 21 14.65 -5.69 1.34
C ASN A 21 13.96 -4.34 1.47
N LEU A 22 14.10 -3.67 2.63
CA LEU A 22 13.45 -2.36 2.86
C LEU A 22 13.88 -1.31 1.81
N ASN A 23 15.13 -1.40 1.32
CA ASN A 23 15.67 -0.52 0.28
C ASN A 23 14.99 -0.70 -1.10
N GLU A 24 14.19 -1.74 -1.29
CA GLU A 24 13.42 -1.98 -2.51
C GLU A 24 12.03 -1.34 -2.47
N ILE A 25 11.65 -0.73 -1.34
CA ILE A 25 10.36 -0.10 -1.10
C ILE A 25 10.54 1.41 -0.96
N TYR A 26 9.87 2.18 -1.80
CA TYR A 26 9.98 3.64 -1.81
C TYR A 26 8.71 4.31 -2.32
N SER A 27 8.51 5.58 -2.01
CA SER A 27 7.49 6.39 -2.67
C SER A 27 7.97 6.85 -4.04
N PHE A 28 7.08 6.84 -5.01
CA PHE A 28 7.34 7.32 -6.36
C PHE A 28 6.54 8.59 -6.61
N TRP A 29 7.19 9.64 -7.11
CA TRP A 29 6.53 10.92 -7.34
C TRP A 29 7.01 11.59 -8.63
N THR A 30 6.09 12.29 -9.27
CA THR A 30 6.33 13.24 -10.36
C THR A 30 5.60 14.55 -10.04
N ASN A 31 5.70 15.55 -10.91
CA ASN A 31 4.92 16.78 -10.76
C ASN A 31 3.39 16.55 -10.84
N GLU A 32 2.95 15.41 -11.37
CA GLU A 32 1.54 15.13 -11.66
C GLU A 32 0.95 13.98 -10.83
N LEU A 33 1.79 13.14 -10.22
CA LEU A 33 1.34 11.96 -9.50
C LEU A 33 2.26 11.59 -8.34
N GLU A 34 1.69 10.88 -7.38
CA GLU A 34 2.38 10.32 -6.23
C GLU A 34 1.88 8.90 -6.02
N ILE A 35 2.75 7.97 -5.69
CA ILE A 35 2.46 6.62 -5.25
C ILE A 35 3.21 6.43 -3.92
N ASP A 36 2.47 6.27 -2.84
CA ASP A 36 3.02 6.20 -1.48
C ASP A 36 3.96 4.99 -1.32
N VAL A 37 3.64 3.86 -1.98
CA VAL A 37 4.42 2.62 -1.93
C VAL A 37 4.65 2.09 -3.33
N PHE A 38 5.91 1.94 -3.73
CA PHE A 38 6.34 1.28 -4.94
C PHE A 38 7.47 0.32 -4.61
N ALA A 39 7.38 -0.92 -5.10
CA ALA A 39 8.45 -1.90 -4.95
C ALA A 39 8.51 -2.85 -6.15
N LYS A 40 9.73 -3.33 -6.46
CA LYS A 40 9.95 -4.38 -7.46
C LYS A 40 10.60 -5.59 -6.79
N PHE A 41 10.09 -6.79 -7.06
CA PHE A 41 10.65 -8.03 -6.54
C PHE A 41 10.39 -9.19 -7.50
N ASN A 42 11.44 -9.94 -7.88
CA ASN A 42 11.33 -11.10 -8.80
C ASN A 42 10.47 -10.82 -10.03
N ASP A 43 10.72 -9.69 -10.70
CA ASP A 43 9.96 -9.15 -11.84
C ASP A 43 8.47 -8.82 -11.61
N LYS A 44 8.02 -8.88 -10.35
CA LYS A 44 6.71 -8.38 -9.94
C LYS A 44 6.79 -6.93 -9.45
N PHE A 45 5.71 -6.20 -9.67
CA PHE A 45 5.51 -4.84 -9.21
C PHE A 45 4.47 -4.77 -8.10
N ILE A 46 4.80 -4.03 -7.06
CA ILE A 46 3.89 -3.72 -5.96
C ILE A 46 3.66 -2.22 -5.98
N VAL A 47 2.40 -1.83 -5.93
CA VAL A 47 2.00 -0.44 -5.72
C VAL A 47 1.07 -0.35 -4.52
N GLY A 48 1.09 0.78 -3.85
CA GLY A 48 0.28 0.92 -2.66
C GLY A 48 0.02 2.35 -2.23
N GLU A 49 -0.91 2.45 -1.30
CA GLU A 49 -1.38 3.70 -0.71
C GLU A 49 -1.39 3.57 0.80
N VAL A 50 -0.90 4.62 1.45
CA VAL A 50 -0.87 4.76 2.90
C VAL A 50 -1.86 5.84 3.29
N LYS A 51 -2.81 5.50 4.18
CA LYS A 51 -3.84 6.44 4.64
C LYS A 51 -3.91 6.50 6.15
N TYR A 52 -3.27 7.54 6.68
CA TYR A 52 -3.38 7.94 8.08
C TYR A 52 -4.54 8.93 8.27
N LYS A 53 -5.79 8.43 8.26
CA LYS A 53 -7.01 9.24 8.38
C LYS A 53 -8.03 8.55 9.29
N ASP A 54 -8.88 9.32 9.97
CA ASP A 54 -9.93 8.83 10.87
C ASP A 54 -11.19 8.34 10.14
N ARG A 55 -11.00 7.75 8.96
CA ARG A 55 -12.08 7.18 8.15
C ARG A 55 -11.59 5.93 7.43
N LYS A 56 -12.48 4.97 7.27
CA LYS A 56 -12.21 3.73 6.54
C LYS A 56 -11.88 4.01 5.07
N ILE A 57 -10.96 3.21 4.52
CA ILE A 57 -10.70 3.20 3.08
C ILE A 57 -11.82 2.41 2.40
N CYS A 58 -12.39 2.99 1.33
CA CYS A 58 -13.41 2.35 0.50
C CYS A 58 -12.81 1.87 -0.83
N LYS A 59 -13.57 1.04 -1.56
CA LYS A 59 -13.16 0.44 -2.84
C LYS A 59 -12.68 1.44 -3.90
N ASN A 60 -13.17 2.69 -3.87
CA ASN A 60 -12.75 3.74 -4.82
C ASN A 60 -11.23 3.99 -4.84
N ILE A 61 -10.49 3.62 -3.79
CA ILE A 61 -9.02 3.69 -3.79
C ILE A 61 -8.39 2.85 -4.91
N LEU A 62 -9.01 1.72 -5.28
CA LEU A 62 -8.51 0.85 -6.34
C LEU A 62 -8.60 1.54 -7.71
N ASN A 63 -9.65 2.34 -7.94
CA ASN A 63 -9.79 3.15 -9.16
C ASN A 63 -8.72 4.25 -9.21
N LEU A 64 -8.39 4.85 -8.06
CA LEU A 64 -7.31 5.83 -7.97
C LEU A 64 -5.97 5.21 -8.35
N ILE A 65 -5.62 4.07 -7.75
CA ILE A 65 -4.39 3.34 -8.04
C ILE A 65 -4.33 2.92 -9.51
N ASN A 66 -5.42 2.38 -10.05
CA ASN A 66 -5.49 2.00 -11.47
C ASN A 66 -5.23 3.20 -12.39
N THR A 67 -5.85 4.34 -12.11
CA THR A 67 -5.61 5.59 -12.87
C THR A 67 -4.14 6.02 -12.81
N LYS A 68 -3.51 5.96 -11.62
CA LYS A 68 -2.09 6.29 -11.44
C LYS A 68 -1.19 5.33 -12.24
N CYS A 69 -1.47 4.03 -12.16
CA CYS A 69 -0.72 3.00 -12.88
C CYS A 69 -0.84 3.15 -14.41
N GLN A 70 -2.05 3.45 -14.90
CA GLN A 70 -2.29 3.71 -16.32
C GLN A 70 -1.49 4.91 -16.84
N LYS A 71 -1.43 6.02 -16.09
CA LYS A 71 -0.61 7.18 -16.44
C LYS A 71 0.88 6.87 -16.53
N LEU A 72 1.34 5.92 -15.71
CA LEU A 72 2.73 5.45 -15.69
C LEU A 72 3.03 4.34 -16.69
N GLY A 73 2.02 3.78 -17.36
CA GLY A 73 2.20 2.62 -18.22
C GLY A 73 2.62 1.35 -17.47
N ILE A 74 2.30 1.24 -16.18
CA ILE A 74 2.63 0.08 -15.35
C ILE A 74 1.37 -0.74 -15.03
N SER A 75 1.54 -2.04 -14.84
CA SER A 75 0.51 -2.94 -14.32
C SER A 75 1.02 -3.59 -13.04
N PRO A 76 0.46 -3.27 -11.85
CA PRO A 76 0.92 -3.86 -10.61
C PRO A 76 0.46 -5.32 -10.50
N ASP A 77 1.35 -6.19 -10.03
CA ASP A 77 1.01 -7.56 -9.66
C ASP A 77 0.31 -7.62 -8.30
N ILE A 78 0.68 -6.72 -7.39
CA ILE A 78 0.12 -6.65 -6.03
C ILE A 78 -0.23 -5.19 -5.71
N ILE A 79 -1.42 -5.00 -5.12
CA ILE A 79 -1.84 -3.74 -4.53
C ILE A 79 -1.78 -3.87 -3.00
N ALA A 80 -1.00 -3.01 -2.34
CA ALA A 80 -0.89 -2.97 -0.88
C ALA A 80 -1.54 -1.70 -0.32
N LEU A 81 -2.54 -1.84 0.55
CA LEU A 81 -3.22 -0.71 1.18
C LEU A 81 -2.97 -0.71 2.68
N PHE A 82 -2.61 0.45 3.23
CA PHE A 82 -2.35 0.63 4.66
C PHE A 82 -3.32 1.66 5.23
N SER A 83 -4.05 1.29 6.29
CA SER A 83 -5.10 2.13 6.86
C SER A 83 -5.01 2.24 8.37
N LYS A 84 -4.96 3.48 8.87
CA LYS A 84 -5.13 3.75 10.31
C LYS A 84 -6.51 3.29 10.82
N SER A 85 -7.57 3.50 10.03
CA SER A 85 -8.96 3.26 10.45
C SER A 85 -9.60 2.03 9.82
N GLY A 86 -8.79 1.16 9.18
CA GLY A 86 -9.24 -0.04 8.50
C GLY A 86 -10.01 0.21 7.19
N PHE A 87 -10.81 -0.78 6.78
CA PHE A 87 -11.40 -0.85 5.45
C PHE A 87 -12.93 -0.99 5.51
N SER A 88 -13.62 -0.58 4.43
CA SER A 88 -15.05 -0.80 4.28
C SER A 88 -15.36 -2.30 4.10
N LYS A 89 -16.57 -2.73 4.47
CA LYS A 89 -17.02 -4.12 4.27
C LYS A 89 -16.96 -4.53 2.79
N GLU A 90 -17.30 -3.61 1.90
CA GLU A 90 -17.22 -3.84 0.45
C GLU A 90 -15.79 -4.16 0.01
N LEU A 91 -14.80 -3.39 0.48
CA LEU A 91 -13.39 -3.62 0.16
C LEU A 91 -12.86 -4.92 0.78
N LEU A 92 -13.24 -5.22 2.02
CA LEU A 92 -12.88 -6.49 2.68
C LEU A 92 -13.49 -7.72 1.98
N ASN A 93 -14.67 -7.58 1.39
CA ASN A 93 -15.35 -8.66 0.68
C ASN A 93 -14.76 -8.91 -0.73
N LEU A 94 -13.86 -8.06 -1.22
CA LEU A 94 -13.12 -8.33 -2.44
C LEU A 94 -12.09 -9.42 -2.16
N LYS A 95 -12.45 -10.67 -2.47
CA LYS A 95 -11.52 -11.79 -2.46
C LYS A 95 -10.58 -11.66 -3.66
N SER A 96 -9.36 -11.21 -3.40
CA SER A 96 -8.28 -11.14 -4.40
C SER A 96 -6.97 -11.53 -3.73
N GLU A 97 -6.23 -12.46 -4.35
CA GLU A 97 -4.90 -12.87 -3.89
C GLU A 97 -3.85 -11.75 -4.08
N ASN A 98 -4.15 -10.79 -4.97
CA ASN A 98 -3.27 -9.70 -5.34
C ASN A 98 -3.58 -8.39 -4.58
N LEU A 99 -4.46 -8.44 -3.57
CA LEU A 99 -4.83 -7.29 -2.75
C LEU A 99 -4.45 -7.54 -1.28
N LEU A 100 -3.46 -6.81 -0.81
CA LEU A 100 -3.02 -6.82 0.58
C LEU A 100 -3.65 -5.64 1.32
N LEU A 101 -4.34 -5.92 2.42
CA LEU A 101 -5.01 -4.94 3.25
C LEU A 101 -4.40 -5.00 4.65
N PHE A 102 -3.73 -3.92 5.05
CA PHE A 102 -3.10 -3.80 6.36
C PHE A 102 -3.79 -2.72 7.20
N ASP A 103 -4.23 -3.09 8.40
CA ASP A 103 -4.70 -2.18 9.43
C ASP A 103 -3.73 -2.13 10.63
N LEU A 104 -4.03 -1.29 11.63
CA LEU A 104 -3.16 -1.11 12.80
C LEU A 104 -2.84 -2.41 13.56
N ASN A 105 -3.68 -3.45 13.48
CA ASN A 105 -3.39 -4.73 14.12
C ASN A 105 -2.23 -5.45 13.44
N ASP A 106 -2.05 -5.31 12.13
CA ASP A 106 -0.96 -5.95 11.39
C ASP A 106 0.41 -5.41 11.80
N PHE A 107 0.47 -4.12 12.18
CA PHE A 107 1.70 -3.47 12.67
C PHE A 107 2.18 -4.03 14.01
N LYS A 108 1.34 -4.74 14.78
CA LYS A 108 1.78 -5.41 16.01
C LYS A 108 2.91 -6.39 15.74
N SER A 109 2.91 -6.99 14.55
CA SER A 109 3.97 -7.90 14.12
C SER A 109 5.35 -7.24 14.03
N LEU A 110 5.48 -5.90 14.06
CA LEU A 110 6.76 -5.20 14.04
C LEU A 110 7.40 -5.06 15.43
N ILE A 111 6.63 -5.28 16.50
CA ILE A 111 7.07 -5.13 17.90
C ILE A 111 7.52 -6.49 18.48
N ASP A 112 7.25 -7.59 17.76
CA ASP A 112 7.63 -8.97 18.09
C ASP A 112 9.02 -9.35 17.54
#